data_AF-A0A435GDM2-F1
#
_entry.id   AF-A0A435GDM2-F1
#
_cell.length_a   1.000
_cell.length_b   1.000
_cell.length_c   1.000
_cell.angle_alpha   90.00
_cell.angle_beta   90.00
_cell.angle_gamma   90.00
#
_symmetry.space_group_name_H-M   'P 1'
#
loop_
_entity.id
_entity.type
_entity.pdbx_description
1 polymer ?
#
loop_
_entity_poly.entity_id
_entity_poly.type
_entity_poly.pdbx_seq_one_letter_code
_entity_poly.pdbx_strand_id
1 'polypeptide(L)'
;VEWAYAASERFRPDIEGGDGDPADPARRWLTQYRNEAALGRKADPEPRPLGAFGINSKGVADIAGNVWEWTSTCYAHVTMTSDGVASSLTNCGVHVVEGFHRTYMSNFIRDGKSGGCAVGTPPDNLGFRLVHERGDFLQAALRRLGLT
;
A
#
# COMPACT_ATOMS: atom_id res chain seq x y z
N VAL A 1 -3.59 -3.78 -7.32
CA VAL A 1 -2.49 -4.00 -8.30
C VAL A 1 -2.01 -2.70 -8.93
N GLU A 2 -2.90 -1.74 -9.21
CA GLU A 2 -2.58 -0.45 -9.83
C GLU A 2 -1.50 0.35 -9.09
N TRP A 3 -1.61 0.47 -7.76
CA TRP A 3 -0.61 1.20 -6.96
C TRP A 3 0.78 0.57 -7.07
N ALA A 4 0.88 -0.75 -6.90
CA ALA A 4 2.14 -1.49 -7.03
C ALA A 4 2.74 -1.33 -8.44
N TYR A 5 1.89 -1.34 -9.47
CA TYR A 5 2.32 -1.04 -10.83
C TYR A 5 2.87 0.38 -10.95
N ALA A 6 2.18 1.39 -10.40
CA ALA A 6 2.63 2.79 -10.44
C ALA A 6 3.93 3.01 -9.65
N ALA A 7 4.13 2.29 -8.54
CA ALA A 7 5.31 2.37 -7.69
C ALA A 7 6.58 1.82 -8.35
N SER A 8 6.46 0.87 -9.28
CA SER A 8 7.60 0.33 -10.04
C SER A 8 8.73 -0.13 -9.11
N GLU A 9 9.97 0.34 -9.29
CA GLU A 9 11.11 0.03 -8.44
C GLU A 9 10.99 0.54 -6.99
N ARG A 10 9.96 1.35 -6.68
CA ARG A 10 9.66 1.81 -5.32
C ARG A 10 8.70 0.89 -4.56
N PHE A 11 8.09 -0.09 -5.23
CA PHE A 11 7.15 -1.01 -4.59
C PHE A 11 7.87 -1.93 -3.59
N ARG A 12 7.34 -2.04 -2.36
CA ARG A 12 7.76 -3.04 -1.37
C ARG A 12 6.57 -3.90 -0.95
N PRO A 13 6.65 -5.23 -1.11
CA PRO A 13 5.60 -6.11 -0.62
C PRO A 13 5.58 -6.13 0.92
N ASP A 14 4.45 -6.52 1.49
CA ASP A 14 4.28 -6.75 2.93
C ASP A 14 5.11 -7.94 3.44
N ILE A 15 5.36 -8.91 2.58
CA ILE A 15 6.25 -10.04 2.83
C ILE A 15 7.39 -9.97 1.81
N GLU A 16 8.56 -9.51 2.26
CA GLU A 16 9.79 -9.61 1.45
C GLU A 16 10.20 -11.08 1.30
N GLY A 17 10.55 -11.48 0.07
CA GLY A 17 11.19 -12.77 -0.17
C GLY A 17 12.61 -12.79 0.39
N GLY A 18 13.05 -13.90 0.97
CA GLY A 18 14.37 -14.00 1.63
C GLY A 18 14.55 -15.31 2.39
N ASP A 19 15.38 -15.30 3.44
CA ASP A 19 15.76 -16.43 4.32
C ASP A 19 14.61 -17.03 5.16
N GLY A 20 13.44 -17.19 4.54
CA GLY A 20 12.33 -17.95 5.10
C GLY A 20 12.67 -19.44 5.06
N ASP A 21 12.72 -20.05 6.24
CA ASP A 21 12.72 -21.49 6.36
C ASP A 21 11.24 -21.94 6.46
N PRO A 22 10.74 -22.82 5.57
CA PRO A 22 9.39 -23.37 5.72
C PRO A 22 9.18 -24.09 7.05
N ALA A 23 10.24 -24.66 7.64
CA ALA A 23 10.21 -25.28 8.96
C ALA A 23 10.37 -24.27 10.11
N ASP A 24 10.89 -23.07 9.83
CA ASP A 24 10.98 -21.95 10.79
C ASP A 24 10.54 -20.62 10.13
N PRO A 25 9.22 -20.41 10.00
CA PRO A 25 8.67 -19.20 9.41
C PRO A 25 9.04 -17.93 10.19
N ALA A 26 9.44 -18.03 11.46
CA ALA A 26 9.74 -16.86 12.29
C ALA A 26 11.05 -16.16 11.89
N ARG A 27 11.98 -16.87 11.24
CA ARG A 27 13.26 -16.29 10.78
C ARG A 27 13.07 -15.08 9.88
N ARG A 28 12.11 -15.15 8.95
CA ARG A 28 11.82 -14.03 8.04
C ARG A 28 11.34 -12.80 8.80
N TRP A 29 10.49 -12.98 9.81
CA TRP A 29 9.99 -11.88 10.64
C TRP A 29 11.12 -11.26 11.43
N LEU A 30 11.99 -12.07 12.04
CA LEU A 30 13.16 -11.56 12.78
C LEU A 30 14.09 -10.75 11.87
N THR A 31 14.33 -11.20 10.63
CA THR A 31 15.11 -10.43 9.66
C THR A 31 14.44 -9.10 9.32
N GLN A 32 13.13 -9.10 9.05
CA GLN A 32 12.36 -7.89 8.78
C GLN A 32 12.42 -6.91 9.96
N TYR A 33 12.21 -7.39 11.20
CA TYR A 33 12.32 -6.58 12.41
C TYR A 33 13.70 -5.94 12.57
N ARG A 34 14.78 -6.69 12.32
CA ARG A 34 16.15 -6.15 12.38
C ARG A 34 16.39 -5.09 11.32
N ASN A 35 15.93 -5.31 10.09
CA ASN A 35 16.06 -4.35 9.00
C ASN A 35 15.34 -3.04 9.36
N GLU A 36 14.08 -3.14 9.80
CA GLU A 36 13.27 -1.98 10.22
C GLU A 36 13.88 -1.24 11.41
N ALA A 37 14.36 -1.95 12.43
CA ALA A 37 15.02 -1.34 13.58
C ALA A 37 16.33 -0.63 13.18
N ALA A 38 17.11 -1.22 12.27
CA ALA A 38 18.37 -0.67 11.80
C ALA A 38 18.21 0.63 10.99
N LEU A 39 17.03 0.87 10.39
CA LEU A 39 16.74 2.14 9.71
C LEU A 39 16.78 3.34 10.67
N GLY A 40 16.52 3.13 11.97
CA GLY A 40 16.57 4.19 12.98
C GLY A 40 15.68 5.38 12.66
N ARG A 41 14.52 5.14 12.03
CA ARG A 41 13.62 6.21 11.55
C ARG A 41 13.13 7.05 12.72
N LYS A 42 13.32 8.36 12.59
CA LYS A 42 12.73 9.36 13.49
C LYS A 42 11.39 9.80 12.94
N ALA A 43 10.55 10.34 13.82
CA ALA A 43 9.34 11.01 13.41
C ALA A 43 9.68 12.18 12.47
N ASP A 44 9.01 12.23 11.32
CA ASP A 44 9.00 13.30 10.32
C ASP A 44 7.52 13.72 10.09
N PRO A 45 6.89 14.40 11.07
CA PRO A 45 5.47 14.70 11.04
C PRO A 45 5.09 15.75 10.01
N GLU A 46 6.05 16.55 9.52
CA GLU A 46 5.79 17.58 8.53
C GLU A 46 5.99 17.00 7.12
N PRO A 47 4.93 16.87 6.30
CA PRO A 47 5.10 16.43 4.93
C PRO A 47 6.04 17.36 4.16
N ARG A 48 6.96 16.77 3.41
CA ARG A 48 7.89 17.52 2.57
C ARG A 48 7.20 18.03 1.31
N PRO A 49 7.72 19.11 0.69
CA PRO A 49 7.25 19.58 -0.61
C PRO A 49 7.27 18.47 -1.67
N LEU A 50 6.38 18.60 -2.66
CA LEU A 50 6.32 17.67 -3.80
C LEU A 50 7.69 17.54 -4.49
N GLY A 51 8.07 16.30 -4.80
CA GLY A 51 9.34 15.92 -5.41
C GLY A 51 10.46 15.58 -4.42
N ALA A 52 10.27 15.80 -3.12
CA ALA A 52 11.31 15.56 -2.10
C ALA A 52 11.79 14.10 -2.01
N PHE A 53 10.98 13.13 -2.44
CA PHE A 53 11.32 11.71 -2.47
C PHE A 53 11.63 11.20 -3.89
N GLY A 54 11.78 12.13 -4.84
CA GLY A 54 12.18 11.87 -6.21
C GLY A 54 11.08 11.23 -7.07
N ILE A 55 11.45 10.96 -8.32
CA ILE A 55 10.57 10.40 -9.35
C ILE A 55 11.06 8.98 -9.68
N ASN A 56 10.13 8.04 -9.83
CA ASN A 56 10.45 6.67 -10.24
C ASN A 56 10.52 6.51 -11.78
N SER A 57 10.86 5.31 -12.26
CA SER A 57 10.95 4.98 -13.69
C SER A 57 9.65 5.18 -14.50
N LYS A 58 8.51 5.36 -13.83
CA LYS A 58 7.21 5.63 -14.45
C LYS A 58 6.79 7.09 -14.41
N GLY A 59 7.67 7.99 -13.96
CA GLY A 59 7.37 9.42 -13.87
C GLY A 59 6.49 9.78 -12.67
N VAL A 60 6.34 8.89 -11.68
CA VAL A 60 5.53 9.14 -10.49
C VAL A 60 6.42 9.69 -9.38
N ALA A 61 6.11 10.90 -8.91
CA ALA A 61 6.81 11.56 -7.81
C ALA A 61 6.31 11.09 -6.44
N ASP A 62 7.24 11.04 -5.50
CA ASP A 62 7.04 10.80 -4.06
C ASP A 62 6.37 9.50 -3.66
N ILE A 63 6.22 8.57 -4.60
CA ILE A 63 5.68 7.25 -4.30
C ILE A 63 6.63 6.49 -3.36
N ALA A 64 6.04 5.84 -2.36
CA ALA A 64 6.73 5.19 -1.24
C ALA A 64 7.47 6.12 -0.27
N GLY A 65 7.16 7.42 -0.26
CA GLY A 65 7.69 8.39 0.69
C GLY A 65 6.64 9.41 1.12
N ASN A 66 7.02 10.30 2.03
CA ASN A 66 6.20 11.39 2.58
C ASN A 66 4.99 10.96 3.43
N VAL A 67 4.08 10.22 2.81
CA VAL A 67 2.82 9.77 3.38
C VAL A 67 2.61 8.29 3.04
N TRP A 68 1.77 7.65 3.84
CA TRP A 68 1.04 6.48 3.36
C TRP A 68 -0.07 6.91 2.40
N GLU A 69 -0.29 6.15 1.34
CA GLU A 69 -1.30 6.41 0.33
C GLU A 69 -2.47 5.41 0.50
N TRP A 70 -3.63 5.96 0.84
CA TRP A 70 -4.87 5.20 0.95
C TRP A 70 -5.32 4.67 -0.41
N THR A 71 -5.80 3.42 -0.46
CA THR A 71 -6.31 2.81 -1.71
C THR A 71 -7.74 2.31 -1.54
N SER A 72 -8.47 2.21 -2.65
CA SER A 72 -9.81 1.60 -2.67
C SER A 72 -9.79 0.07 -2.50
N THR A 73 -8.61 -0.56 -2.37
CA THR A 73 -8.50 -2.02 -2.23
C THR A 73 -8.89 -2.44 -0.81
N CYS A 74 -9.94 -3.26 -0.68
CA CYS A 74 -10.35 -3.81 0.61
C CYS A 74 -9.38 -4.90 1.09
N TYR A 75 -9.29 -5.08 2.41
CA TYR A 75 -8.61 -6.23 2.99
C TYR A 75 -9.31 -7.53 2.57
N ALA A 76 -8.53 -8.56 2.29
CA ALA A 76 -9.02 -9.90 2.00
C ALA A 76 -8.24 -10.94 2.80
N HIS A 77 -8.96 -11.79 3.52
CA HIS A 77 -8.39 -13.00 4.13
C HIS A 77 -8.58 -14.16 3.15
N VAL A 78 -7.46 -14.70 2.65
CA VAL A 78 -7.46 -15.73 1.61
C VAL A 78 -6.91 -17.03 2.20
N THR A 79 -7.68 -18.11 2.08
CA THR A 79 -7.21 -19.47 2.39
C THR A 79 -6.65 -20.09 1.13
N MET A 80 -5.39 -20.53 1.17
CA MET A 80 -4.72 -21.17 0.05
C MET A 80 -4.61 -22.69 0.24
N THR A 81 -4.72 -23.43 -0.85
CA THR A 81 -4.41 -24.86 -0.98
C THR A 81 -3.40 -25.07 -2.10
N SER A 82 -2.95 -26.31 -2.30
CA SER A 82 -2.08 -26.67 -3.44
C SER A 82 -2.68 -26.31 -4.80
N ASP A 83 -4.00 -26.29 -4.90
CA ASP A 83 -4.73 -26.03 -6.14
C ASP A 83 -5.08 -24.53 -6.32
N GLY A 84 -4.64 -23.68 -5.39
CA GLY A 84 -4.84 -22.24 -5.42
C GLY A 84 -5.71 -21.71 -4.30
N VAL A 85 -6.59 -20.74 -4.59
CA VAL A 85 -7.44 -20.11 -3.58
C VAL A 85 -8.63 -21.03 -3.26
N ALA A 86 -8.69 -21.52 -2.03
CA ALA A 86 -9.82 -22.33 -1.55
C ALA A 86 -10.97 -21.47 -1.03
N SER A 87 -10.69 -20.35 -0.39
CA SER A 87 -11.70 -19.39 0.05
C SER A 87 -11.13 -17.99 0.20
N SER A 88 -12.01 -16.98 0.11
CA SER A 88 -11.66 -15.58 0.31
C SER A 88 -12.78 -14.86 1.06
N LEU A 89 -12.41 -14.09 2.09
CA LEU A 89 -13.29 -13.21 2.83
C LEU A 89 -12.81 -11.77 2.69
N THR A 90 -13.61 -10.94 2.03
CA THR A 90 -13.33 -9.51 1.84
C THR A 90 -13.95 -8.67 2.95
N ASN A 91 -13.18 -7.72 3.50
CA ASN A 91 -13.63 -6.76 4.50
C ASN A 91 -13.28 -5.33 4.05
N CYS A 92 -14.27 -4.57 3.57
CA CYS A 92 -14.11 -3.17 3.16
C CYS A 92 -14.25 -2.16 4.31
N GLY A 93 -14.36 -2.63 5.56
CA GLY A 93 -14.10 -1.81 6.75
C GLY A 93 -12.60 -1.58 6.98
N VAL A 94 -11.73 -2.28 6.26
CA VAL A 94 -10.27 -2.17 6.31
C VAL A 94 -9.75 -2.09 4.88
N HIS A 95 -8.88 -1.12 4.62
CA HIS A 95 -8.30 -0.87 3.31
C HIS A 95 -6.80 -1.10 3.32
N VAL A 96 -6.29 -1.58 2.18
CA VAL A 96 -4.87 -1.65 1.91
C VAL A 96 -4.36 -0.22 1.74
N VAL A 97 -3.31 0.11 2.47
CA VAL A 97 -2.62 1.38 2.40
C VAL A 97 -1.17 1.09 2.02
N GLU A 98 -0.68 1.83 1.06
CA GLU A 98 0.63 1.60 0.45
C GLU A 98 1.58 2.76 0.73
N GLY A 99 2.86 2.60 0.47
CA GLY A 99 3.85 3.64 0.70
C GLY A 99 5.21 3.02 0.96
N PHE A 100 5.91 3.51 1.99
CA PHE A 100 7.22 2.96 2.38
C PHE A 100 7.18 1.44 2.60
N HIS A 101 6.08 0.99 3.22
CA HIS A 101 5.68 -0.40 3.39
C HIS A 101 4.16 -0.46 3.38
N ARG A 102 3.61 -1.61 2.98
CA ARG A 102 2.17 -1.85 3.02
C ARG A 102 1.68 -1.95 4.47
N THR A 103 0.48 -1.43 4.71
CA THR A 103 -0.26 -1.59 5.96
C THR A 103 -1.76 -1.76 5.67
N TYR A 104 -2.52 -2.08 6.71
CA TYR A 104 -3.97 -2.20 6.65
C TYR A 104 -4.60 -1.21 7.61
N MET A 105 -5.53 -0.42 7.09
CA MET A 105 -6.10 0.71 7.80
C MET A 105 -7.61 0.58 7.86
N SER A 106 -8.19 0.60 9.06
CA SER A 106 -9.65 0.62 9.21
C SER A 106 -10.24 1.95 8.74
N ASN A 107 -11.51 1.91 8.34
CA ASN A 107 -12.26 3.14 8.09
C ASN A 107 -12.42 3.89 9.41
N PHE A 108 -11.86 5.10 9.47
CA PHE A 108 -11.98 5.93 10.66
C PHE A 108 -13.21 6.84 10.57
N ILE A 109 -13.82 7.07 11.73
CA ILE A 109 -14.84 8.10 11.91
C ILE A 109 -14.17 9.44 12.31
N ARG A 110 -12.86 9.42 12.66
CA ARG A 110 -12.03 10.57 13.10
C ARG A 110 -10.56 10.41 12.67
N ASP A 111 -9.61 10.83 13.51
CA ASP A 111 -8.17 10.82 13.21
C ASP A 111 -7.64 9.39 13.07
N GLY A 112 -7.06 9.10 11.91
CA GLY A 112 -6.46 7.81 11.57
C GLY A 112 -5.00 7.67 11.97
N LYS A 113 -4.41 8.68 12.64
CA LYS A 113 -3.02 8.64 13.07
C LYS A 113 -2.76 7.40 13.92
N SER A 114 -1.90 6.52 13.42
CA SER A 114 -1.46 5.29 14.09
C SER A 114 -2.49 4.17 14.25
N GLY A 115 -3.66 4.22 13.59
CA GLY A 115 -4.66 3.15 13.69
C GLY A 115 -4.43 1.93 12.79
N GLY A 116 -3.29 1.89 12.07
CA GLY A 116 -2.97 0.84 11.12
C GLY A 116 -2.23 -0.33 11.74
N CYS A 117 -2.51 -1.55 11.27
CA CYS A 117 -1.70 -2.73 11.56
C CYS A 117 -0.58 -2.81 10.53
N ALA A 118 0.61 -2.33 10.89
CA ALA A 118 1.78 -2.32 10.03
C ALA A 118 2.92 -3.19 10.59
N VAL A 119 3.74 -3.72 9.69
CA VAL A 119 5.05 -4.27 10.05
C VAL A 119 6.11 -3.21 9.74
N GLY A 120 6.78 -2.72 10.77
CA GLY A 120 7.78 -1.64 10.64
C GLY A 120 7.32 -0.31 11.25
N THR A 121 8.16 0.72 11.11
CA THR A 121 7.84 2.06 11.66
C THR A 121 6.97 2.83 10.66
N PRO A 122 5.71 3.17 10.99
CA PRO A 122 4.83 3.89 10.10
C PRO A 122 5.40 5.27 9.73
N PRO A 123 5.18 5.79 8.51
CA PRO A 123 5.28 7.23 8.29
C PRO A 123 4.24 7.95 9.15
N ASP A 124 4.53 9.20 9.51
CA ASP A 124 3.68 9.97 10.44
C ASP A 124 2.38 10.49 9.81
N ASN A 125 2.26 10.37 8.49
CA ASN A 125 1.21 11.00 7.69
C ASN A 125 0.47 9.98 6.81
N LEU A 126 -0.84 10.17 6.69
CA LEU A 126 -1.73 9.42 5.81
C LEU A 126 -2.37 10.37 4.80
N GLY A 127 -2.26 10.04 3.52
CA GLY A 127 -2.82 10.78 2.41
C GLY A 127 -3.39 9.84 1.36
N PHE A 128 -3.55 10.33 0.15
CA PHE A 128 -4.06 9.56 -0.98
C PHE A 128 -3.58 10.17 -2.30
N ARG A 129 -3.77 9.40 -3.37
CA ARG A 129 -3.54 9.84 -4.73
C ARG A 129 -4.77 9.57 -5.57
N LEU A 130 -5.13 10.51 -6.42
CA LEU A 130 -6.22 10.34 -7.38
C LEU A 130 -5.72 9.54 -8.58
N VAL A 131 -6.52 8.57 -8.98
CA VAL A 131 -6.33 7.80 -10.21
C VAL A 131 -7.51 8.10 -11.11
N HIS A 132 -7.24 8.26 -12.40
CA HIS A 132 -8.26 8.51 -13.41
C HIS A 132 -8.12 7.47 -14.52
N GLU A 133 -9.19 6.70 -14.73
CA GLU A 133 -9.29 5.81 -15.87
C GLU A 133 -9.36 6.64 -17.15
N ARG A 134 -8.45 6.39 -18.10
CA ARG A 134 -8.56 7.00 -19.44
C ARG A 134 -9.67 6.27 -20.20
N GLY A 135 -10.92 6.65 -19.94
CA GLY A 135 -12.03 6.26 -20.78
C GLY A 135 -11.87 6.84 -22.19
N ASP A 136 -12.36 6.12 -23.19
CA ASP A 136 -12.55 6.69 -24.51
C ASP A 136 -13.50 7.89 -24.36
N PHE A 137 -13.15 9.05 -24.92
CA PHE A 137 -13.92 10.29 -24.78
C PHE A 137 -15.37 10.08 -25.24
N LEU A 138 -15.57 9.16 -26.19
CA LEU A 138 -16.87 8.72 -26.66
C LEU A 138 -17.69 8.00 -25.56
N GLN A 139 -17.09 7.09 -24.80
CA GLN A 139 -17.77 6.39 -23.70
C GLN A 139 -18.10 7.34 -22.54
N ALA A 140 -17.21 8.28 -22.23
CA ALA A 140 -17.48 9.31 -21.22
C ALA A 140 -18.64 10.23 -21.64
N ALA A 141 -18.73 10.58 -22.92
CA ALA A 141 -19.84 11.34 -23.49
C ALA A 141 -21.16 10.54 -23.49
N LEU A 142 -21.12 9.27 -23.89
CA LEU A 142 -22.28 8.37 -23.90
C LEU A 142 -22.85 8.14 -22.48
N ARG A 143 -21.99 7.96 -21.47
CA ARG A 143 -22.42 7.89 -20.05
C ARG A 143 -23.05 9.19 -19.57
N ARG A 144 -22.48 10.35 -19.92
CA ARG A 144 -23.07 11.66 -19.58
C ARG A 144 -24.44 11.89 -20.25
N LEU A 145 -24.66 11.28 -21.41
CA LEU A 145 -25.92 11.34 -22.14
C LEU A 145 -26.91 10.22 -21.75
N GLY A 146 -26.54 9.32 -20.83
CA GLY A 146 -27.40 8.22 -20.37
C GLY A 146 -27.60 7.11 -21.40
N LEU A 147 -26.70 6.99 -22.38
CA LEU A 147 -26.79 6.00 -23.47
C LEU A 147 -26.08 4.68 -23.15
N THR A 148 -25.42 4.59 -21.99
CA THR A 148 -24.79 3.39 -21.39
C THR A 148 -24.73 3.55 -19.88
#